data_AF-A0A972TG13-F1
#
_entry.id   AF-A0A972TG13-F1
#
_cell.length_a   1.000
_cell.length_b   1.000
_cell.length_c   1.000
_cell.angle_alpha   90.00
_cell.angle_beta   90.00
_cell.angle_gamma   90.00
#
_symmetry.space_group_name_H-M   'P 1'
#
loop_
_entity.id
_entity.type
_entity.pdbx_description
1 polymer ?
#
loop_
_entity_poly.entity_id
_entity_poly.type
_entity_poly.pdbx_seq_one_letter_code
_entity_poly.pdbx_strand_id
1 'polypeptide(L)'
;MENLKPVEEHEQLIDEKPLFFKTVAIQRLIKYILKSPLYINVEYYPEYVFAEHIDTESWAEGADDYDAINGLRMEIEALYRHLKKTPDEKLGKNLLSWKRLLSSVIED
;
A
#
# COMPACT_ATOMS: atom_id res chain seq x y z
N MET A 1 -9.48 -27.51 -25.43
CA MET A 1 -8.21 -27.01 -24.85
C MET A 1 -8.34 -25.51 -24.82
N GLU A 2 -8.65 -24.96 -23.64
CA GLU A 2 -8.72 -23.51 -23.45
C GLU A 2 -7.31 -22.94 -23.57
N ASN A 3 -7.15 -22.01 -24.50
CA ASN A 3 -5.94 -21.21 -24.64
C ASN A 3 -5.83 -20.32 -23.39
N LEU A 4 -4.97 -20.71 -22.46
CA LEU A 4 -4.44 -19.81 -21.44
C LEU A 4 -3.69 -18.69 -22.19
N LYS A 5 -4.24 -17.48 -22.14
CA LYS A 5 -3.53 -16.29 -22.61
C LYS A 5 -2.25 -16.12 -21.79
N PRO A 6 -1.10 -15.80 -22.40
CA PRO A 6 0.15 -15.66 -21.69
C PRO A 6 0.09 -14.49 -20.71
N VAL A 7 0.80 -14.67 -19.60
CA VAL A 7 1.04 -13.72 -18.51
C VAL A 7 1.96 -12.59 -19.02
N GLU A 8 1.46 -11.76 -19.93
CA GLU A 8 2.25 -10.67 -20.57
C GLU A 8 1.73 -9.26 -20.24
N GLU A 9 0.59 -9.12 -19.54
CA GLU A 9 -0.03 -7.81 -19.29
C GLU A 9 0.52 -7.05 -18.07
N HIS A 10 1.46 -7.61 -17.30
CA HIS A 10 1.90 -7.00 -16.03
C HIS A 10 3.31 -6.37 -16.02
N GLU A 11 4.09 -6.45 -17.10
CA GLU A 11 5.44 -5.85 -17.16
C GLU A 11 5.50 -4.50 -17.92
N GLN A 12 4.38 -3.99 -18.43
CA GLN A 12 4.39 -2.83 -19.35
C GLN A 12 4.28 -1.43 -18.70
N LEU A 13 4.34 -1.30 -17.37
CA LEU A 13 4.31 0.03 -16.72
C LEU A 13 5.70 0.55 -16.29
N ILE A 14 6.79 -0.18 -16.56
CA ILE A 14 8.14 0.15 -16.06
C ILE A 14 8.95 1.01 -17.04
N ASP A 15 8.35 2.07 -17.59
CA ASP A 15 9.15 3.08 -18.31
C ASP A 15 8.60 4.51 -18.23
N GLU A 16 7.45 4.70 -17.57
CA GLU A 16 6.95 6.04 -17.29
C GLU A 16 7.68 6.60 -16.08
N LYS A 17 8.23 7.81 -16.23
CA LYS A 17 8.79 8.56 -15.11
C LYS A 17 7.69 9.43 -14.52
N PRO A 18 7.56 9.50 -13.19
CA PRO A 18 6.60 10.40 -12.58
C PRO A 18 6.95 11.84 -12.95
N LEU A 19 5.92 12.62 -13.28
CA LEU A 19 6.01 14.06 -13.52
C LEU A 19 6.47 14.80 -12.26
N PHE A 20 6.03 14.30 -11.10
CA PHE A 20 6.30 14.86 -9.79
C PHE A 20 6.18 13.76 -8.73
N PHE A 21 6.87 13.94 -7.60
CA PHE A 21 6.73 13.07 -6.43
C PHE A 21 6.71 13.89 -5.14
N LYS A 22 6.01 13.39 -4.13
CA LYS A 22 6.04 13.95 -2.77
C LYS A 22 5.91 12.85 -1.72
N THR A 23 6.41 13.14 -0.52
CA THR A 23 6.17 12.30 0.67
C THR A 23 5.10 12.95 1.54
N VAL A 24 4.09 12.18 1.93
CA VAL A 24 2.97 12.64 2.76
C VAL A 24 2.94 11.87 4.07
N ALA A 25 2.75 12.58 5.18
CA ALA A 25 2.49 11.96 6.46
C ALA A 25 0.97 11.73 6.62
N ILE A 26 0.53 10.47 6.74
CA ILE A 26 -0.85 10.13 7.09
C ILE A 26 -0.94 9.81 8.59
N GLN A 27 -1.98 10.31 9.25
CA GLN A 27 -2.20 10.09 10.69
C GLN A 27 -3.41 9.19 10.98
N ARG A 28 -4.12 8.75 9.95
CA ARG A 28 -5.33 7.93 10.09
C ARG A 28 -5.45 6.94 8.93
N LEU A 29 -5.91 5.72 9.23
CA LEU A 29 -6.50 4.82 8.25
C LEU A 29 -8.02 5.04 8.20
N ILE A 30 -8.80 4.18 7.55
CA ILE A 30 -10.26 4.36 7.46
C ILE A 30 -10.90 4.24 8.86
N LYS A 31 -10.50 3.23 9.63
CA LYS A 31 -11.08 2.94 10.96
C LYS A 31 -10.12 3.11 12.13
N TYR A 32 -8.88 3.50 11.87
CA TYR A 32 -7.83 3.59 12.90
C TYR A 32 -7.18 4.97 12.95
N ILE A 33 -6.88 5.41 14.17
CA ILE A 33 -5.98 6.53 14.43
C ILE A 33 -4.58 5.96 14.61
N LEU A 34 -3.57 6.67 14.12
CA LEU A 34 -2.18 6.24 14.22
C LEU A 34 -1.48 6.98 15.37
N LYS A 35 -0.72 6.24 16.17
CA LYS A 35 0.14 6.75 17.26
C LYS A 35 1.30 7.57 16.72
N SER A 36 1.76 7.22 15.53
CA SER A 36 2.78 7.93 14.77
C SER A 36 2.35 8.01 13.30
N PRO A 37 2.78 9.04 12.55
CA PRO A 37 2.46 9.10 11.14
C PRO A 37 3.11 7.95 10.36
N LEU A 38 2.40 7.42 9.38
CA LEU A 38 3.02 6.67 8.28
C LEU A 38 3.41 7.65 7.19
N TYR A 39 4.61 7.52 6.66
CA TYR A 39 5.09 8.34 5.56
C TYR A 39 4.92 7.56 4.26
N ILE A 40 4.09 8.09 3.37
CA ILE A 40 3.78 7.47 2.07
C ILE A 40 4.41 8.29 0.96
N ASN A 41 4.80 7.63 -0.13
CA ASN A 41 5.15 8.34 -1.35
C ASN A 41 3.91 8.48 -2.23
N VAL A 42 3.82 9.62 -2.90
CA VAL A 42 2.78 9.92 -3.88
C VAL A 42 3.48 10.38 -5.15
N GLU A 43 3.28 9.64 -6.21
CA GLU A 43 3.87 9.83 -7.53
C GLU A 43 2.77 10.20 -8.54
N TYR A 44 3.08 11.13 -9.42
CA TYR A 44 2.12 11.66 -10.38
C TYR A 44 2.51 11.24 -11.78
N TYR A 45 1.65 10.49 -12.43
CA TYR A 45 1.76 10.08 -13.82
C TYR A 45 0.77 10.90 -14.65
N PRO A 46 0.90 10.92 -16.00
CA PRO A 46 0.00 11.72 -16.84
C PRO A 46 -1.49 11.38 -16.66
N GLU A 47 -1.80 10.10 -16.40
CA GLU A 47 -3.17 9.59 -16.35
C GLU A 47 -3.65 9.21 -14.95
N TYR A 48 -2.75 9.14 -13.96
CA TYR A 48 -3.07 8.65 -12.62
C TYR A 48 -2.09 9.14 -11.55
N VAL A 49 -2.51 9.00 -10.30
CA VAL A 49 -1.69 9.21 -9.10
C VAL A 49 -1.46 7.86 -8.45
N PHE A 50 -0.19 7.55 -8.16
CA PHE A 50 0.23 6.33 -7.47
C PHE A 50 0.62 6.70 -6.03
N ALA A 51 0.10 5.98 -5.05
CA ALA A 51 0.45 6.15 -3.65
C ALA A 51 0.98 4.83 -3.09
N GLU A 52 2.12 4.86 -2.41
CA GLU A 52 2.74 3.67 -1.81
C GLU A 52 3.25 3.91 -0.40
N HIS A 53 3.30 2.81 0.35
CA HIS A 53 3.99 2.70 1.61
C HIS A 53 5.04 1.59 1.51
N ILE A 54 6.30 1.99 1.24
CA ILE A 54 7.40 1.08 0.92
C ILE A 54 7.59 0.01 2.01
N ASP A 55 7.52 0.39 3.29
CA ASP A 55 7.82 -0.52 4.40
C ASP A 55 6.83 -1.70 4.52
N THR A 56 5.65 -1.59 3.91
CA THR A 56 4.63 -2.66 3.88
C THR A 56 4.32 -3.14 2.47
N GLU A 57 5.07 -2.68 1.46
CA GLU A 57 4.84 -3.00 0.04
C GLU A 57 3.37 -2.80 -0.38
N SER A 58 2.70 -1.81 0.23
CA SER A 58 1.28 -1.52 -0.02
C SER A 58 1.18 -0.32 -0.94
N TRP A 59 0.26 -0.39 -1.90
CA TRP A 59 0.10 0.66 -2.90
C TRP A 59 -1.34 0.77 -3.37
N ALA A 60 -1.68 1.89 -3.99
CA ALA A 60 -2.93 2.11 -4.70
C ALA A 60 -2.78 3.20 -5.75
N GLU A 61 -3.64 3.14 -6.76
CA GLU A 61 -3.75 4.14 -7.82
C GLU A 61 -5.09 4.86 -7.74
N GLY A 62 -5.14 6.11 -8.21
CA GLY A 62 -6.36 6.90 -8.28
C GLY A 62 -6.27 7.99 -9.35
N ALA A 63 -7.41 8.59 -9.68
CA ALA A 63 -7.46 9.71 -10.62
C ALA A 63 -6.83 10.99 -10.03
N ASP A 64 -6.75 11.08 -8.70
CA ASP A 64 -6.15 12.17 -7.96
C ASP A 64 -5.54 11.71 -6.61
N ASP A 65 -4.98 12.67 -5.86
CA ASP A 65 -4.42 12.46 -4.53
C ASP A 65 -5.38 11.77 -3.57
N TYR A 66 -6.64 12.21 -3.57
CA TYR A 66 -7.62 11.72 -2.60
C TYR A 66 -7.90 10.25 -2.88
N ASP A 67 -8.15 9.90 -4.14
CA ASP A 67 -8.45 8.53 -4.54
C ASP A 67 -7.25 7.60 -4.26
N ALA A 68 -6.04 7.99 -4.66
CA ALA A 68 -4.85 7.17 -4.47
C ALA A 68 -4.51 6.98 -2.97
N ILE A 69 -4.50 8.06 -2.19
CA ILE A 69 -4.19 7.98 -0.76
C ILE A 69 -5.29 7.23 -0.01
N ASN A 70 -6.57 7.41 -0.37
CA ASN A 70 -7.67 6.69 0.25
C ASN A 70 -7.64 5.19 -0.08
N GLY A 71 -7.30 4.84 -1.33
CA GLY A 71 -7.05 3.45 -1.74
C GLY A 71 -5.93 2.83 -0.91
N LEU A 72 -4.79 3.51 -0.76
CA LEU A 72 -3.67 3.04 0.03
C LEU A 72 -4.05 2.82 1.50
N ARG A 73 -4.85 3.73 2.08
CA ARG A 73 -5.36 3.59 3.46
C ARG A 73 -6.24 2.36 3.64
N MET A 74 -7.05 2.02 2.62
CA MET A 74 -7.86 0.80 2.62
C MET A 74 -6.98 -0.44 2.53
N GLU A 75 -5.96 -0.42 1.68
CA GLU A 75 -5.04 -1.54 1.49
C GLU A 75 -4.23 -1.84 2.77
N ILE A 76 -3.62 -0.82 3.38
CA ILE A 76 -2.90 -0.96 4.65
C ILE A 76 -3.82 -1.47 5.76
N GLU A 77 -5.07 -0.99 5.82
CA GLU A 77 -6.04 -1.48 6.79
C GLU A 77 -6.40 -2.95 6.57
N ALA A 78 -6.62 -3.36 5.32
CA ALA A 78 -6.92 -4.75 4.97
C ALA A 78 -5.73 -5.66 5.34
N LEU A 79 -4.52 -5.25 4.99
CA LEU A 79 -3.27 -5.92 5.35
C LEU A 79 -3.15 -6.07 6.88
N TYR A 80 -3.31 -4.99 7.64
CA TYR A 80 -3.24 -5.03 9.10
C TYR A 80 -4.26 -6.00 9.70
N ARG A 81 -5.52 -5.96 9.25
CA ARG A 81 -6.57 -6.87 9.73
C ARG A 81 -6.24 -8.33 9.42
N HIS A 82 -5.67 -8.60 8.26
CA HIS A 82 -5.21 -9.94 7.89
C HIS A 82 -4.09 -10.40 8.82
N LEU A 83 -3.02 -9.59 8.96
CA LEU A 83 -1.86 -9.92 9.80
C LEU A 83 -2.23 -10.10 11.28
N LYS A 84 -3.17 -9.31 11.82
CA LYS A 84 -3.64 -9.43 13.21
C LYS A 84 -4.33 -10.76 13.47
N LYS A 85 -5.08 -11.29 12.50
CA LYS A 85 -5.81 -12.57 12.61
C LYS A 85 -4.93 -13.78 12.34
N THR A 86 -3.84 -13.61 11.60
CA THR A 86 -2.92 -14.69 11.27
C THR A 86 -1.95 -14.92 12.43
N PRO A 87 -1.87 -16.16 12.97
CA PRO A 87 -0.87 -16.53 13.98
C PRO A 87 0.55 -16.33 13.47
N ASP A 88 1.46 -15.90 14.36
CA ASP A 88 2.82 -15.51 13.99
C ASP A 88 3.61 -16.66 13.36
N GLU A 89 3.39 -17.90 13.80
CA GLU A 89 4.02 -19.10 13.25
C GLU A 89 3.62 -19.41 11.81
N LYS A 90 2.53 -18.81 11.32
CA LYS A 90 2.07 -18.93 9.93
C LYS A 90 2.55 -17.78 9.05
N LEU A 91 3.20 -16.77 9.63
CA LEU A 91 3.70 -15.62 8.89
C LEU A 91 5.15 -15.84 8.46
N GLY A 92 5.43 -15.57 7.19
CA GLY A 92 6.81 -15.43 6.72
C GLY A 92 7.51 -14.22 7.35
N LYS A 93 8.84 -14.15 7.21
CA LYS A 93 9.68 -13.09 7.81
C LYS A 93 9.18 -11.68 7.48
N ASN A 94 8.85 -11.40 6.22
CA ASN A 94 8.41 -10.07 5.79
C ASN A 94 7.07 -9.70 6.43
N LEU A 95 6.07 -10.59 6.34
CA LEU A 95 4.75 -10.37 6.92
C LEU A 95 4.80 -10.17 8.45
N LEU A 96 5.68 -10.89 9.14
CA LEU A 96 5.90 -10.71 10.56
C LEU A 96 6.51 -9.33 10.88
N SER A 97 7.43 -8.85 10.04
CA SER A 97 7.99 -7.50 10.14
C SER A 97 6.91 -6.45 9.95
N TRP A 98 6.07 -6.57 8.92
CA TRP A 98 4.96 -5.66 8.67
C TRP A 98 3.95 -5.67 9.80
N LYS A 99 3.62 -6.85 10.35
CA LYS A 99 2.73 -6.97 11.50
C LYS A 99 3.26 -6.19 12.69
N ARG A 100 4.56 -6.31 12.99
CA ARG A 100 5.22 -5.58 14.09
C ARG A 100 5.22 -4.07 13.85
N LEU A 101 5.54 -3.63 12.63
CA LEU A 101 5.50 -2.22 12.24
C LEU A 101 4.09 -1.66 12.40
N LEU A 102 3.09 -2.28 11.79
CA LEU A 102 1.72 -1.77 11.83
C LEU A 102 1.15 -1.82 13.25
N SER A 103 1.50 -2.83 14.07
CA SER A 103 1.09 -2.89 15.48
C SER A 103 1.75 -1.84 16.36
N SER A 104 2.95 -1.35 16.01
CA SER A 104 3.61 -0.27 16.74
C SER A 104 3.04 1.11 16.40
N VAL A 105 2.50 1.26 15.19
CA VAL A 105 1.96 2.51 14.66
C VAL A 105 0.45 2.67 14.90
N ILE A 106 -0.33 1.60 14.79
CA ILE A 106 -1.79 1.66 14.89
C ILE A 106 -2.24 1.65 16.36
N GLU A 107 -3.20 2.53 16.69
CA GLU A 107 -3.94 2.49 17.95
C GLU A 107 -5.19 1.64 17.81
N ASP A 108 -5.36 0.69 18.73
CA ASP A 108 -6.41 -0.33 18.76
C ASP A 108 -7.02 -0.38 20.16
#